data_AF-A0A6B3I8D0-F1
#
_entry.id   AF-A0A6B3I8D0-F1
#
_cell.length_a   1.000
_cell.length_b   1.000
_cell.length_c   1.000
_cell.angle_alpha   90.00
_cell.angle_beta   90.00
_cell.angle_gamma   90.00
#
_symmetry.space_group_name_H-M   'P 1'
#
loop_
_entity.id
_entity.type
_entity.pdbx_description
1 polymer ?
#
loop_
_entity_poly.entity_id
_entity_poly.type
_entity_poly.pdbx_seq_one_letter_code
_entity_poly.pdbx_strand_id
1 'polypeptide(L)'
;MTYDIMLVRIPAGSTLHEAVARLDADFDPDADLPLLRLTDGQRAAWDRILDRVSREIGAVESVEYLYSLMFETVGPPGRVQFDYCGDTANVEVAYRHAGAGASAVMELAYRIARIAE
;
A
#
# COMPACT_ATOMS: atom_id res chain seq x y z
N MET A 1 -8.36 -4.17 -14.50
CA MET A 1 -7.17 -3.33 -14.67
C MET A 1 -7.13 -2.36 -13.52
N THR A 2 -6.40 -2.68 -12.46
CA THR A 2 -6.28 -1.79 -11.29
C THR A 2 -5.39 -0.60 -11.63
N TYR A 3 -5.60 0.51 -10.94
CA TYR A 3 -4.61 1.58 -10.87
C TYR A 3 -3.89 1.45 -9.54
N ASP A 4 -2.58 1.26 -9.60
CA ASP A 4 -1.78 0.96 -8.43
C ASP A 4 -0.77 2.08 -8.18
N ILE A 5 -0.69 2.55 -6.93
CA ILE A 5 0.38 3.44 -6.46
C ILE A 5 1.34 2.58 -5.63
N MET A 6 2.51 2.30 -6.19
CA MET A 6 3.56 1.56 -5.48
C MET A 6 4.42 2.52 -4.66
N LEU A 7 4.54 2.23 -3.38
CA LEU A 7 5.44 2.89 -2.44
C LEU A 7 6.63 1.99 -2.15
N VAL A 8 7.83 2.56 -2.21
CA VAL A 8 9.07 1.81 -1.98
C VAL A 8 9.89 2.53 -0.92
N ARG A 9 10.29 1.80 0.12
CA ARG A 9 11.23 2.30 1.12
C ARG A 9 12.60 2.47 0.48
N ILE A 10 13.11 3.70 0.49
CA ILE A 10 14.45 4.00 0.01
C ILE A 10 15.46 3.78 1.15
N PRO A 11 16.40 2.83 1.03
CA PRO A 11 17.46 2.66 2.02
C PRO A 11 18.32 3.92 2.15
N ALA A 12 18.88 4.14 3.33
CA ALA A 12 19.78 5.27 3.55
C ALA A 12 20.98 5.20 2.60
N GLY A 13 21.20 6.27 1.83
CA GLY A 13 22.29 6.36 0.85
C GLY A 13 21.96 5.79 -0.53
N SER A 14 20.72 5.36 -0.78
CA SER A 14 20.26 4.91 -2.10
C SER A 14 19.31 5.91 -2.75
N THR A 15 19.16 5.80 -4.07
CA THR A 15 18.17 6.51 -4.87
C THR A 15 16.91 5.67 -5.06
N LEU A 16 15.80 6.30 -5.48
CA LEU A 16 14.59 5.60 -5.89
C LEU A 16 14.86 4.61 -7.02
N HIS A 17 15.66 5.01 -8.01
CA HIS A 17 15.99 4.15 -9.16
C HIS A 17 16.72 2.87 -8.73
N GLU A 18 17.69 2.98 -7.83
CA GLU A 18 18.39 1.82 -7.27
C GLU A 18 17.47 0.93 -6.41
N ALA A 19 16.58 1.54 -5.63
CA ALA A 19 15.62 0.80 -4.82
C ALA A 19 14.65 -0.02 -5.69
N VAL A 20 14.15 0.57 -6.79
CA VAL A 20 13.29 -0.12 -7.77
C VAL A 20 14.07 -1.18 -8.54
N ALA A 21 15.28 -0.87 -9.02
CA ALA A 21 16.10 -1.83 -9.77
C ALA A 21 16.42 -3.08 -8.94
N ARG A 22 16.57 -2.96 -7.62
CA ARG A 22 16.73 -4.10 -6.72
C ARG A 22 15.46 -4.97 -6.65
N LEU A 23 14.28 -4.35 -6.55
CA LEU A 23 13.01 -5.08 -6.56
C LEU A 23 12.84 -5.86 -7.86
N ASP A 24 13.18 -5.25 -9.00
CA ASP A 24 13.11 -5.90 -10.30
C ASP A 24 14.15 -7.02 -10.45
N ALA A 25 15.34 -6.86 -9.88
CA ALA A 25 16.40 -7.88 -9.94
C ALA A 25 16.04 -9.14 -9.14
N ASP A 26 15.28 -8.99 -8.05
CA ASP A 26 14.81 -10.09 -7.21
C ASP A 26 13.46 -10.67 -7.70
N PHE A 27 12.87 -10.11 -8.76
CA PHE A 27 11.58 -10.55 -9.28
C PHE A 27 11.71 -11.86 -10.08
N ASP A 28 11.04 -12.90 -9.59
CA ASP A 28 10.86 -14.17 -10.27
C ASP A 28 9.36 -14.50 -10.31
N PRO A 29 8.72 -14.54 -11.50
CA PRO A 29 7.29 -14.81 -11.61
C PRO A 29 6.90 -16.24 -11.21
N ASP A 30 7.86 -17.17 -11.17
CA ASP A 30 7.64 -18.58 -10.83
C ASP A 30 8.02 -18.89 -9.36
N ALA A 31 8.60 -17.93 -8.63
CA ALA A 31 8.97 -18.12 -7.23
C ALA A 31 7.76 -18.03 -6.29
N ASP A 32 7.76 -18.87 -5.25
CA ASP A 32 6.82 -18.72 -4.15
C ASP A 32 7.08 -17.40 -3.41
N LEU A 33 6.00 -16.68 -3.08
CA LEU A 33 6.11 -15.45 -2.30
C LEU A 33 6.62 -15.78 -0.89
N PRO A 34 7.65 -15.06 -0.39
CA PRO A 34 8.15 -15.29 0.96
C PRO A 34 7.09 -14.89 1.99
N LEU A 35 6.91 -15.71 3.03
CA LEU A 35 6.04 -15.37 4.16
C LEU A 35 6.44 -14.01 4.75
N LEU A 36 5.43 -13.22 5.13
CA LEU A 36 5.66 -11.91 5.70
C LEU A 36 6.37 -12.03 7.06
N ARG A 37 7.59 -11.49 7.13
CA ARG A 37 8.40 -11.41 8.36
C ARG A 37 8.78 -9.96 8.62
N LEU A 38 7.89 -9.24 9.31
CA LEU A 38 8.13 -7.86 9.68
C LEU A 38 9.13 -7.76 10.84
N THR A 39 10.04 -6.80 10.74
CA THR A 39 10.76 -6.28 11.89
C THR A 39 9.82 -5.50 12.81
N ASP A 40 10.20 -5.31 14.08
CA ASP A 40 9.43 -4.49 15.03
C ASP A 40 9.20 -3.07 14.49
N GLY A 41 10.18 -2.51 13.79
CA GLY A 41 10.08 -1.19 13.17
C GLY A 41 9.04 -1.13 12.04
N GLN A 42 8.97 -2.16 11.20
CA GLN A 42 7.96 -2.27 10.14
C GLN A 42 6.57 -2.54 10.71
N ARG A 43 6.45 -3.36 11.76
CA ARG A 43 5.16 -3.57 12.45
C ARG A 43 4.66 -2.27 13.09
N ALA A 44 5.54 -1.54 13.78
CA ALA A 44 5.18 -0.26 14.35
C ALA A 44 4.84 0.78 13.26
N ALA A 45 5.45 0.70 12.08
CA ALA A 45 5.07 1.54 10.94
C ALA A 45 3.65 1.23 10.46
N TRP A 46 3.32 -0.05 10.27
CA TRP A 46 1.97 -0.50 9.96
C TRP A 46 0.94 0.02 10.96
N ASP A 47 1.18 -0.16 12.27
CA ASP A 47 0.23 0.26 13.30
C ASP A 47 0.01 1.79 13.28
N ARG A 48 1.07 2.57 13.01
CA ARG A 48 0.97 4.04 12.85
C ARG A 48 0.17 4.43 11.61
N ILE A 49 0.36 3.73 10.49
CA ILE A 49 -0.40 3.97 9.26
C ILE A 49 -1.88 3.68 9.52
N LEU A 50 -2.19 2.53 10.11
CA LEU A 50 -3.58 2.11 10.36
C LEU A 50 -4.31 3.07 11.30
N ASP A 51 -3.66 3.51 12.39
CA ASP A 51 -4.22 4.52 13.31
C ASP A 51 -4.49 5.84 12.58
N ARG A 52 -3.51 6.31 11.80
CA ARG A 52 -3.59 7.59 11.12
C ARG A 52 -4.64 7.61 10.01
N VAL A 53 -4.72 6.54 9.21
CA VAL A 53 -5.79 6.38 8.21
C VAL A 53 -7.15 6.34 8.90
N SER A 54 -7.31 5.55 9.96
CA SER A 54 -8.57 5.46 10.70
C SER A 54 -9.05 6.81 11.23
N ARG A 55 -8.12 7.66 11.67
CA ARG A 55 -8.41 9.00 12.19
C ARG A 55 -8.66 10.05 11.11
N GLU A 56 -7.86 10.07 10.04
CA GLU A 56 -7.86 11.15 9.04
C GLU A 56 -8.76 10.88 7.82
N ILE A 57 -9.02 9.60 7.52
CA ILE A 57 -9.83 9.15 6.38
C ILE A 57 -11.17 8.63 6.86
N GLY A 58 -11.15 7.75 7.87
CA GLY A 58 -12.34 7.09 8.40
C GLY A 58 -12.11 5.59 8.59
N ALA A 59 -13.18 4.87 8.94
CA ALA A 59 -13.11 3.45 9.25
C ALA A 59 -12.60 2.62 8.06
N VAL A 60 -11.71 1.67 8.38
CA VAL A 60 -11.16 0.69 7.44
C VAL A 60 -11.36 -0.72 8.00
N GLU A 61 -11.47 -1.69 7.10
CA GLU A 61 -11.42 -3.11 7.43
C GLU A 61 -9.99 -3.60 7.21
N SER A 62 -9.33 -4.13 8.25
CA SER A 62 -7.95 -4.63 8.16
C SER A 62 -7.89 -6.15 8.27
N VAL A 63 -7.03 -6.78 7.47
CA VAL A 63 -6.79 -8.22 7.45
C VAL A 63 -5.29 -8.50 7.37
N GLU A 64 -4.83 -9.49 8.13
CA GLU A 64 -3.45 -9.98 8.03
C GLU A 64 -3.43 -11.23 7.14
N TYR A 65 -2.73 -11.16 6.01
CA TYR A 65 -2.51 -12.27 5.10
C TYR A 65 -1.10 -12.87 5.30
N LEU A 66 -0.86 -14.03 4.68
CA LEU A 66 0.44 -14.71 4.75
C LEU A 66 1.60 -13.86 4.21
N TYR A 67 1.34 -12.97 3.25
CA TYR A 67 2.36 -12.23 2.50
C TYR A 67 2.25 -10.70 2.63
N SER A 68 1.16 -10.17 3.17
CA SER A 68 0.94 -8.73 3.35
C SER A 68 0.04 -8.44 4.55
N LEU A 69 0.16 -7.23 5.09
CA LEU A 69 -0.87 -6.63 5.94
C LEU A 69 -1.74 -5.74 5.07
N MET A 70 -3.05 -5.91 5.11
CA MET A 70 -3.99 -5.24 4.22
C MET A 70 -5.01 -4.44 5.00
N PHE A 71 -5.41 -3.28 4.47
CA PHE A 71 -6.68 -2.67 4.83
C PHE A 71 -7.45 -2.17 3.61
N GLU A 72 -8.77 -2.08 3.72
CA GLU A 72 -9.67 -1.48 2.74
C GLU A 72 -10.52 -0.37 3.36
N THR A 73 -10.75 0.71 2.61
CA THR A 73 -11.68 1.76 3.02
C THR A 73 -13.13 1.30 2.95
N VAL A 74 -13.94 1.67 3.95
CA VAL A 74 -15.37 1.36 4.00
C VAL A 74 -16.20 2.59 3.66
N GLY A 75 -17.12 2.45 2.71
CA GLY A 75 -18.08 3.50 2.35
C GLY A 75 -17.65 4.40 1.19
N PRO A 76 -18.31 5.57 1.02
CA PRO A 76 -17.98 6.54 -0.02
C PRO A 76 -16.56 7.14 0.16
N PRO A 77 -15.87 7.58 -0.92
CA PRO A 77 -16.29 7.60 -2.32
C PRO A 77 -16.17 6.24 -3.04
N GLY A 78 -15.53 5.25 -2.40
CA GLY A 78 -15.30 3.94 -2.97
C GLY A 78 -14.33 3.13 -2.11
N ARG A 79 -14.06 1.89 -2.54
CA ARG A 79 -13.06 1.03 -1.92
C ARG A 79 -11.69 1.34 -2.50
N VAL A 80 -10.74 1.62 -1.62
CA VAL A 80 -9.31 1.66 -1.90
C VAL A 80 -8.66 0.63 -0.98
N GLN A 81 -7.88 -0.27 -1.57
CA GLN A 81 -7.12 -1.27 -0.85
C GLN A 81 -5.69 -0.77 -0.65
N PHE A 82 -5.10 -1.08 0.50
CA PHE A 82 -3.70 -0.82 0.80
C PHE A 82 -3.05 -2.10 1.30
N ASP A 83 -1.98 -2.53 0.63
CA ASP A 83 -1.19 -3.69 0.99
C ASP A 83 0.20 -3.26 1.44
N TYR A 84 0.62 -3.74 2.61
CA TYR A 84 1.92 -3.45 3.20
C TYR A 84 2.77 -4.72 3.32
N CYS A 85 3.95 -4.69 2.70
CA CYS A 85 4.90 -5.80 2.65
C CYS A 85 6.19 -5.50 3.45
N GLY A 86 6.18 -4.47 4.31
CA GLY A 86 7.34 -4.05 5.12
C GLY A 86 8.19 -2.98 4.44
N ASP A 87 8.82 -3.32 3.32
CA ASP A 87 9.67 -2.40 2.55
C ASP A 87 8.99 -1.83 1.31
N THR A 88 7.85 -2.40 0.93
CA THR A 88 6.98 -1.87 -0.11
C THR A 88 5.54 -1.79 0.39
N ALA A 89 4.76 -0.96 -0.28
CA ALA A 89 3.31 -0.96 -0.13
C ALA A 89 2.64 -0.66 -1.46
N ASN A 90 1.42 -1.13 -1.66
CA ASN A 90 0.61 -0.82 -2.83
C ASN A 90 -0.71 -0.21 -2.39
N VAL A 91 -1.13 0.86 -3.05
CA VAL A 91 -2.50 1.34 -2.98
C VAL A 91 -3.20 0.91 -4.27
N GLU A 92 -4.21 0.05 -4.17
CA GLU A 92 -4.91 -0.49 -5.34
C GLU A 92 -6.31 0.11 -5.48
N VAL A 93 -6.62 0.57 -6.69
CA VAL A 93 -7.94 1.12 -7.05
C VAL A 93 -8.58 0.27 -8.15
N ALA A 94 -9.73 -0.34 -7.84
CA ALA A 94 -10.48 -1.13 -8.82
C ALA A 94 -11.00 -0.25 -9.97
N TYR A 95 -10.78 -0.69 -11.22
CA TYR A 95 -11.13 0.01 -12.48
C TYR A 95 -12.58 0.46 -12.67
N ARG A 96 -13.51 0.08 -11.79
CA ARG A 96 -14.96 0.20 -12.04
C ARG A 96 -15.48 1.64 -12.00
N HIS A 97 -14.62 2.63 -11.75
CA HIS A 97 -14.98 4.04 -11.64
C HIS A 97 -14.53 4.81 -12.89
N ALA A 98 -15.40 5.64 -13.45
CA ALA A 98 -15.10 6.56 -14.56
C ALA A 98 -15.57 7.99 -14.22
N GLY A 99 -14.93 8.99 -14.83
CA GLY A 99 -15.29 10.40 -14.66
C GLY A 99 -15.07 10.92 -13.23
N ALA A 100 -15.96 11.79 -12.74
CA ALA A 100 -15.83 12.41 -11.42
C ALA A 100 -15.76 11.41 -10.25
N GLY A 101 -16.40 10.23 -10.40
CA GLY A 101 -16.31 9.15 -9.41
C GLY A 101 -14.92 8.53 -9.32
N ALA A 102 -14.16 8.48 -10.43
CA ALA A 102 -12.78 8.02 -10.41
C ALA A 102 -11.86 9.06 -9.74
N SER A 103 -12.11 10.35 -9.97
CA SER A 103 -11.30 11.42 -9.38
C SER A 103 -11.30 11.39 -7.85
N ALA A 104 -12.48 11.23 -7.22
CA ALA A 104 -12.59 11.20 -5.76
C ALA A 104 -11.92 9.96 -5.14
N VAL A 105 -11.99 8.80 -5.82
CA VAL A 105 -11.32 7.57 -5.36
C VAL A 105 -9.80 7.69 -5.52
N MET A 106 -9.31 8.28 -6.62
CA MET A 106 -7.89 8.54 -6.79
C MET A 106 -7.35 9.55 -5.78
N GLU A 107 -8.10 10.62 -5.46
CA GLU A 107 -7.72 11.56 -4.40
C GLU A 107 -7.58 10.86 -3.05
N LEU A 108 -8.53 9.97 -2.72
CA LEU A 108 -8.44 9.12 -1.53
C LEU A 108 -7.19 8.23 -1.56
N ALA A 109 -6.89 7.59 -2.70
CA ALA A 109 -5.71 6.76 -2.87
C ALA A 109 -4.40 7.54 -2.62
N TYR A 110 -4.27 8.75 -3.16
CA TYR A 110 -3.10 9.62 -2.92
C TYR A 110 -3.00 10.10 -1.47
N ARG A 111 -4.15 10.36 -0.81
CA ARG A 111 -4.14 10.71 0.62
C ARG A 111 -3.65 9.56 1.49
N ILE A 112 -4.07 8.34 1.19
CA ILE A 112 -3.57 7.13 1.86
C ILE A 112 -2.07 6.96 1.60
N ALA A 113 -1.63 7.09 0.34
CA ALA A 113 -0.21 7.02 -0.02
C ALA A 113 0.62 8.02 0.79
N ARG A 114 0.14 9.26 0.92
CA ARG A 114 0.80 10.33 1.67
C ARG A 114 0.86 10.09 3.19
N ILE A 115 -0.08 9.30 3.74
CA ILE A 115 -0.04 8.90 5.15
C ILE A 115 1.04 7.82 5.39
N ALA A 116 1.28 6.97 4.39
CA ALA A 116 2.26 5.89 4.46
C ALA A 116 3.71 6.34 4.22
N GLU A 117 3.94 7.48 3.57
CA GLU A 117 5.23 8.19 3.49
C GLU A 117 5.68 8.82 4.82
#